data_AF-A0A9W7FIE8-F1
#
_entry.id   AF-A0A9W7FIE8-F1
#
_cell.length_a   1.000
_cell.length_b   1.000
_cell.length_c   1.000
_cell.angle_alpha   90.00
_cell.angle_beta   90.00
_cell.angle_gamma   90.00
#
_symmetry.space_group_name_H-M   'P 1'
#
loop_
_entity.id
_entity.type
_entity.pdbx_description
1 polymer ?
#
loop_
_entity_poly.entity_id
_entity_poly.type
_entity_poly.pdbx_seq_one_letter_code
_entity_poly.pdbx_strand_id
1 'polypeptide(L)'
;MERTISVSDLGVSVSQGPVVVDLSSNLQGVTHSSAVQLLVQTCAGLFNRDSSPPGTPEVYTLGTADNLIDGLWLADLEGWVPELTFVGTFIDDCMNSLSSGYFLFDYEDQKSLIPNIITLAGVTGALPIDKSLADTLKIPNTLELQFDLTREWRFHTPLSATREVYAKYLNQTTGLAMINPGYDHKMGVLHPPLTREPDMRLVDFVVKEKLFALYLNVGCIPGTREHALLNEITSRNTFPKPTPVYGYDDTVPLFGGDTFEAETNCVAAHNLGQIASVGFNNMAYFSKGRHQISKPLSQPEDPDTDLEFDASLTYVALVIGDGDNLLFLKNRNYLWTKARRARCSIDPESTKLCFPLTWTISPRALQVIPQMVQYFYDFAHETGRDFFSLPPSGDLYSYPSMMREEDQGTYVDTVIDDFDFLDVSTSVHWEWFYSWRKAIDVYFPKFSARIGISRSVGFFLTNVPFDIPLLLFGPKEDFKIVGENENVVLFKPNEWRGVDGKTREAPTVTQMAAKINGADRGTLRGIYLTSDGGASIDSLYKLVDELEEHVVIVSGDTLVKLAIQKGV
;
A
#
# COMPACT_ATOMS: atom_id res chain seq x y z
N MET A 1 -53.76 -2.94 -18.88
CA MET A 1 -53.66 -3.00 -17.40
C MET A 1 -52.35 -3.70 -17.10
N GLU A 2 -51.24 -2.98 -17.26
CA GLU A 2 -49.89 -3.49 -17.03
C GLU A 2 -49.50 -3.18 -15.59
N ARG A 3 -49.30 -4.22 -14.78
CA ARG A 3 -48.81 -4.10 -13.42
C ARG A 3 -47.29 -4.02 -13.48
N THR A 4 -46.74 -2.88 -13.12
CA THR A 4 -45.34 -2.74 -12.74
C THR A 4 -45.13 -3.56 -11.47
N ILE A 5 -44.32 -4.62 -11.56
CA ILE A 5 -43.88 -5.38 -10.39
C ILE A 5 -42.76 -4.54 -9.75
N SER A 6 -42.97 -4.17 -8.49
CA SER A 6 -41.98 -3.46 -7.69
C SER A 6 -40.97 -4.46 -7.14
N VAL A 7 -39.69 -4.08 -7.06
CA VAL A 7 -38.60 -4.90 -6.45
C VAL A 7 -38.94 -5.30 -5.00
N SER A 8 -39.86 -4.60 -4.34
CA SER A 8 -40.40 -4.97 -3.02
C SER A 8 -41.18 -6.29 -3.00
N ASP A 9 -41.66 -6.79 -4.15
CA ASP A 9 -42.51 -7.98 -4.23
C ASP A 9 -41.70 -9.31 -4.20
N LEU A 10 -40.36 -9.23 -4.19
CA LEU A 10 -39.47 -10.41 -4.22
C LEU A 10 -38.90 -10.82 -2.85
N GLY A 11 -39.29 -10.18 -1.74
CA GLY A 11 -38.86 -10.59 -0.41
C GLY A 11 -37.35 -10.52 -0.16
N VAL A 12 -36.59 -9.86 -1.05
CA VAL A 12 -35.19 -9.55 -0.86
C VAL A 12 -35.12 -8.34 0.05
N SER A 13 -34.60 -8.53 1.27
CA SER A 13 -34.17 -7.43 2.13
C SER A 13 -33.20 -6.57 1.33
N VAL A 14 -33.63 -5.41 0.84
CA VAL A 14 -32.71 -4.41 0.29
C VAL A 14 -31.84 -3.95 1.46
N SER A 15 -30.63 -4.47 1.57
CA SER A 15 -29.64 -3.87 2.46
C SER A 15 -29.52 -2.41 2.03
N GLN A 16 -29.82 -1.48 2.95
CA GLN A 16 -29.54 -0.07 2.69
C GLN A 16 -28.05 0.04 2.36
N GLY A 17 -27.73 0.65 1.22
CA GLY A 17 -26.35 0.88 0.78
C GLY A 17 -25.54 1.71 1.78
N PRO A 18 -24.24 1.91 1.52
CA PRO A 18 -23.46 2.82 2.33
C PRO A 18 -24.02 4.25 2.27
N VAL A 19 -23.85 4.99 3.36
CA VAL A 19 -23.97 6.44 3.38
C VAL A 19 -22.77 7.02 2.64
N VAL A 20 -23.02 7.73 1.56
CA VAL A 20 -21.96 8.28 0.70
C VAL A 20 -21.83 9.77 0.93
N VAL A 21 -20.73 10.18 1.53
CA VAL A 21 -20.45 11.58 1.89
C VAL A 21 -19.58 12.22 0.82
N ASP A 22 -20.09 13.26 0.18
CA ASP A 22 -19.34 13.98 -0.84
C ASP A 22 -18.45 15.06 -0.20
N LEU A 23 -17.14 14.80 -0.13
CA LEU A 23 -16.15 15.78 0.28
C LEU A 23 -15.62 16.59 -0.92
N SER A 24 -16.01 16.25 -2.15
CA SER A 24 -15.46 16.86 -3.35
C SER A 24 -16.08 18.22 -3.66
N SER A 25 -15.24 19.18 -4.07
CA SER A 25 -15.66 20.54 -4.42
C SER A 25 -16.55 20.61 -5.67
N ASN A 26 -16.64 19.53 -6.46
CA ASN A 26 -17.13 19.58 -7.83
C ASN A 26 -18.64 19.61 -7.97
N LEU A 27 -19.39 19.06 -7.00
CA LEU A 27 -20.86 19.11 -7.03
C LEU A 27 -21.44 20.29 -6.25
N GLN A 28 -20.68 20.83 -5.28
CA GLN A 28 -21.17 21.89 -4.39
C GLN A 28 -20.43 23.22 -4.55
N GLY A 29 -19.33 23.29 -5.30
CA GLY A 29 -18.53 24.50 -5.48
C GLY A 29 -17.80 24.96 -4.22
N VAL A 30 -17.70 24.12 -3.19
CA VAL A 30 -17.09 24.43 -1.90
C VAL A 30 -15.96 23.43 -1.62
N THR A 31 -14.74 23.93 -1.48
CA THR A 31 -13.63 23.13 -0.94
C THR A 31 -13.72 23.16 0.58
N HIS A 32 -13.89 21.99 1.20
CA HIS A 32 -13.92 21.88 2.66
C HIS A 32 -12.52 22.05 3.26
N SER A 33 -12.43 22.79 4.37
CA SER A 33 -11.17 22.96 5.11
C SER A 33 -10.68 21.63 5.68
N SER A 34 -9.39 21.53 5.95
CA SER A 34 -8.78 20.35 6.59
C SER A 34 -9.39 20.02 7.95
N ALA A 35 -9.85 21.03 8.70
CA ALA A 35 -10.58 20.83 9.95
C ALA A 35 -11.94 20.12 9.72
N VAL A 36 -12.69 20.50 8.68
CA VAL A 36 -13.95 19.81 8.31
C VAL A 36 -13.64 18.39 7.82
N GLN A 37 -12.60 18.21 7.00
CA GLN A 37 -12.20 16.89 6.52
C GLN A 37 -11.79 15.96 7.68
N LEU A 38 -11.02 16.46 8.66
CA LEU A 38 -10.65 15.71 9.86
C LEU A 38 -11.90 15.26 10.63
N LEU A 39 -12.89 16.13 10.80
CA LEU A 39 -14.13 15.80 11.50
C LEU A 39 -14.95 14.74 10.73
N VAL A 40 -15.11 14.91 9.41
CA VAL A 40 -15.83 13.94 8.56
C VAL A 40 -15.14 12.58 8.53
N GLN A 41 -13.82 12.55 8.36
CA GLN A 41 -13.06 11.31 8.31
C GLN A 41 -13.04 10.62 9.69
N THR A 42 -13.00 11.39 10.79
CA THR A 42 -13.20 10.84 12.13
C THR A 42 -14.56 10.17 12.24
N CYS A 43 -15.63 10.84 11.82
CA CYS A 43 -16.98 10.27 11.80
C CYS A 43 -17.03 9.00 10.94
N ALA A 44 -16.51 9.01 9.72
CA ALA A 44 -16.46 7.84 8.84
C ALA A 44 -15.75 6.65 9.53
N GLY A 45 -14.62 6.92 10.21
CA GLY A 45 -13.92 5.93 11.02
C GLY A 45 -14.79 5.36 12.14
N LEU A 46 -15.52 6.21 12.89
CA LEU A 46 -16.43 5.78 13.95
C LEU A 46 -17.59 4.92 13.42
N PHE A 47 -18.26 5.33 12.35
CA PHE A 47 -19.35 4.55 11.72
C PHE A 47 -18.88 3.18 11.25
N ASN A 48 -17.67 3.11 10.69
CA ASN A 48 -17.10 1.90 10.14
C ASN A 48 -16.39 1.00 11.17
N ARG A 49 -16.41 1.33 12.47
CA ARG A 49 -15.90 0.43 13.52
C ARG A 49 -16.67 -0.88 13.56
N ASP A 50 -15.94 -1.96 13.84
CA ASP A 50 -16.55 -3.27 14.11
C ASP A 50 -17.36 -3.26 15.43
N SER A 51 -17.04 -2.33 16.34
CA SER A 51 -17.78 -2.11 17.59
C SER A 51 -19.01 -1.21 17.44
N SER A 52 -19.30 -0.70 16.24
CA SER A 52 -20.50 0.09 15.97
C SER A 52 -21.77 -0.75 16.25
N PRO A 53 -22.85 -0.13 16.75
CA PRO A 53 -24.12 -0.81 16.98
C PRO A 53 -24.60 -1.59 15.74
N PRO A 54 -25.24 -2.76 15.92
CA PRO A 54 -25.86 -3.47 14.81
C PRO A 54 -26.85 -2.57 14.06
N GLY A 55 -26.75 -2.55 12.73
CA GLY A 55 -27.58 -1.70 11.87
C GLY A 55 -27.03 -0.30 11.64
N THR A 56 -25.90 0.09 12.25
CA THR A 56 -25.18 1.31 11.87
C THR A 56 -24.76 1.23 10.40
N PRO A 57 -25.13 2.22 9.56
CA PRO A 57 -24.76 2.22 8.15
C PRO A 57 -23.24 2.33 7.99
N GLU A 58 -22.74 1.72 6.92
CA GLU A 58 -21.36 1.91 6.50
C GLU A 58 -21.21 3.26 5.81
N VAL A 59 -20.06 3.89 5.95
CA VAL A 59 -19.80 5.22 5.38
C VAL A 59 -18.71 5.14 4.34
N TYR A 60 -18.97 5.71 3.17
CA TYR A 60 -18.00 5.89 2.09
C TYR A 60 -17.84 7.38 1.80
N THR A 61 -16.62 7.85 1.59
CA THR A 61 -16.33 9.26 1.29
C THR A 61 -15.86 9.42 -0.16
N LEU A 62 -16.44 10.37 -0.89
CA LEU A 62 -15.91 10.79 -2.19
C LEU A 62 -14.87 11.88 -1.96
N GLY A 63 -13.59 11.56 -2.19
CA GLY A 63 -12.46 12.44 -1.90
C GLY A 63 -12.40 13.66 -2.83
N THR A 64 -11.72 14.72 -2.39
CA THR A 64 -11.53 15.95 -3.17
C THR A 64 -10.68 15.76 -4.43
N ALA A 65 -9.63 14.94 -4.35
CA ALA A 65 -8.69 14.69 -5.44
C ALA A 65 -9.05 13.46 -6.29
N ASP A 66 -9.78 12.50 -5.71
CA ASP A 66 -10.01 11.17 -6.31
C ASP A 66 -11.49 10.87 -6.57
N ASN A 67 -12.40 11.85 -6.51
CA ASN A 67 -13.85 11.62 -6.63
C ASN A 67 -14.27 10.75 -7.82
N LEU A 68 -13.61 10.92 -8.97
CA LEU A 68 -13.87 10.09 -10.14
C LEU A 68 -13.49 8.62 -9.87
N ILE A 69 -12.31 8.37 -9.33
CA ILE A 69 -11.85 7.01 -9.02
C ILE A 69 -12.69 6.40 -7.90
N ASP A 70 -13.00 7.18 -6.86
CA ASP A 70 -13.89 6.75 -5.78
C ASP A 70 -15.27 6.35 -6.29
N GLY A 71 -15.84 7.14 -7.19
CA GLY A 71 -17.13 6.85 -7.82
C GLY A 71 -17.08 5.63 -8.74
N LEU A 72 -15.97 5.44 -9.47
CA LEU A 72 -15.77 4.27 -10.31
C LEU A 72 -15.65 2.97 -9.49
N TRP A 73 -14.91 2.99 -8.37
CA TRP A 73 -14.85 1.84 -7.47
C TRP A 73 -16.22 1.52 -6.87
N LEU A 74 -16.96 2.53 -6.45
CA LEU A 74 -18.29 2.34 -5.90
C LEU A 74 -19.25 1.75 -6.93
N ALA A 75 -19.17 2.21 -8.18
CA ALA A 75 -19.95 1.66 -9.29
C ALA A 75 -19.57 0.21 -9.61
N ASP A 76 -18.27 -0.10 -9.67
CA ASP A 76 -17.78 -1.43 -10.00
C ASP A 76 -18.06 -2.45 -8.88
N LEU A 77 -18.00 -2.03 -7.61
CA LEU A 77 -18.17 -2.93 -6.46
C LEU A 77 -19.63 -3.06 -5.98
N GLU A 78 -20.42 -1.99 -6.04
CA GLU A 78 -21.79 -1.98 -5.53
C GLU A 78 -22.85 -1.99 -6.64
N GLY A 79 -22.47 -1.79 -7.91
CA GLY A 79 -23.36 -1.96 -9.07
C GLY A 79 -24.43 -0.86 -9.24
N TRP A 80 -24.28 0.30 -8.59
CA TRP A 80 -25.26 1.39 -8.62
C TRP A 80 -24.65 2.77 -8.30
N VAL A 81 -25.40 3.83 -8.57
CA VAL A 81 -25.07 5.21 -8.20
C VAL A 81 -25.79 5.56 -6.89
N PRO A 82 -25.07 5.80 -5.79
CA PRO A 82 -25.68 6.08 -4.49
C PRO A 82 -26.17 7.53 -4.37
N GLU A 83 -27.14 7.74 -3.48
CA GLU A 83 -27.56 9.07 -3.06
C GLU A 83 -26.46 9.72 -2.19
N LEU A 84 -26.16 10.99 -2.46
CA LEU A 84 -25.11 11.72 -1.77
C LEU A 84 -25.66 12.37 -0.49
N THR A 85 -24.95 12.15 0.61
CA THR A 85 -25.22 12.77 1.91
C THR A 85 -24.40 14.04 2.05
N PHE A 86 -25.07 15.13 2.41
CA PHE A 86 -24.43 16.42 2.64
C PHE A 86 -23.56 16.37 3.91
N VAL A 87 -22.38 16.99 3.86
CA VAL A 87 -21.39 16.99 4.95
C VAL A 87 -21.99 17.47 6.27
N GLY A 88 -22.78 18.55 6.26
CA GLY A 88 -23.43 19.06 7.47
C GLY A 88 -24.40 18.05 8.10
N THR A 89 -25.23 17.41 7.27
CA THR A 89 -26.16 16.37 7.72
C THR A 89 -25.41 15.18 8.31
N PHE A 90 -24.33 14.75 7.66
CA PHE A 90 -23.52 13.64 8.14
C PHE A 90 -22.84 13.94 9.49
N ILE A 91 -22.31 15.16 9.66
CA ILE A 91 -21.72 15.60 10.93
C ILE A 91 -22.79 15.66 12.03
N ASP A 92 -23.97 16.19 11.74
CA ASP A 92 -25.10 16.21 12.68
C ASP A 92 -25.48 14.78 13.10
N ASP A 93 -25.62 13.85 12.16
CA ASP A 93 -25.93 12.45 12.46
C ASP A 93 -24.84 11.78 13.33
N CYS A 94 -23.58 12.04 13.02
CA CYS A 94 -22.44 11.54 13.77
C CYS A 94 -22.43 12.01 15.23
N MET A 95 -22.66 13.30 15.47
CA MET A 95 -22.75 13.89 16.81
C MET A 95 -23.90 13.30 17.64
N ASN A 96 -24.99 12.89 16.98
CA ASN A 96 -26.19 12.40 17.65
C ASN A 96 -26.21 10.88 17.88
N SER A 97 -25.35 10.10 17.21
CA SER A 97 -25.52 8.63 17.15
C SER A 97 -24.37 7.81 17.75
N LEU A 98 -23.11 8.18 17.48
CA LEU A 98 -21.96 7.29 17.74
C LEU A 98 -20.89 7.87 18.65
N SER A 99 -20.76 9.20 18.67
CA SER A 99 -19.66 9.82 19.39
C SER A 99 -19.79 9.66 20.91
N SER A 100 -18.66 9.40 21.59
CA SER A 100 -18.59 9.37 23.06
C SER A 100 -18.49 10.77 23.70
N GLY A 101 -18.28 11.81 22.89
CA GLY A 101 -18.09 13.19 23.32
C GLY A 101 -17.38 14.02 22.25
N TYR A 102 -16.84 15.16 22.63
CA TYR A 102 -15.99 15.93 21.73
C TYR A 102 -14.84 16.59 22.50
N PHE A 103 -13.82 17.02 21.79
CA PHE A 103 -12.81 17.89 22.34
C PHE A 103 -12.50 19.04 21.39
N LEU A 104 -12.11 20.17 21.97
CA LEU A 104 -11.75 21.36 21.22
C LEU A 104 -10.26 21.37 20.93
N PHE A 105 -9.91 21.76 19.70
CA PHE A 105 -8.54 22.05 19.30
C PHE A 105 -8.52 23.28 18.39
N ASP A 106 -7.33 23.79 18.12
CA ASP A 106 -7.10 24.96 17.27
C ASP A 106 -6.27 24.56 16.07
N TYR A 107 -6.89 24.41 14.90
CA TYR A 107 -6.22 23.91 13.71
C TYR A 107 -5.03 24.78 13.32
N GLU A 108 -5.18 26.11 13.35
CA GLU A 108 -4.11 27.03 12.93
C GLU A 108 -2.90 26.95 13.88
N ASP A 109 -3.14 26.94 15.19
CA ASP A 109 -2.06 26.94 16.19
C ASP A 109 -1.50 25.53 16.46
N GLN A 110 -2.28 24.47 16.21
CA GLN A 110 -1.97 23.09 16.59
C GLN A 110 -1.86 22.13 15.40
N LYS A 111 -1.71 22.65 14.17
CA LYS A 111 -1.54 21.85 12.95
C LYS A 111 -0.44 20.79 13.06
N SER A 112 0.68 21.10 13.71
CA SER A 112 1.78 20.14 13.94
C SER A 112 1.42 18.97 14.86
N LEU A 113 0.32 19.07 15.63
CA LEU A 113 -0.15 18.06 16.59
C LEU A 113 -1.27 17.17 16.02
N ILE A 114 -1.65 17.36 14.75
CA ILE A 114 -2.74 16.62 14.10
C ILE A 114 -2.63 15.09 14.25
N PRO A 115 -1.45 14.45 14.10
CA PRO A 115 -1.33 13.00 14.31
C PRO A 115 -1.74 12.56 15.73
N ASN A 116 -1.37 13.35 16.74
CA ASN A 116 -1.74 13.08 18.13
C ASN A 116 -3.23 13.31 18.38
N ILE A 117 -3.82 14.34 17.75
CA ILE A 117 -5.26 14.63 17.79
C ILE A 117 -6.06 13.47 17.19
N ILE A 118 -5.61 12.93 16.05
CA ILE A 118 -6.26 11.76 15.41
C ILE A 118 -6.17 10.54 16.32
N THR A 119 -5.02 10.30 16.96
CA THR A 119 -4.88 9.20 17.94
C THR A 119 -5.88 9.34 19.08
N LEU A 120 -6.04 10.54 19.64
CA LEU A 120 -7.03 10.81 20.69
C LEU A 120 -8.44 10.48 20.21
N ALA A 121 -8.84 10.97 19.02
CA ALA A 121 -10.15 10.66 18.45
C ALA A 121 -10.37 9.15 18.27
N GLY A 122 -9.35 8.42 17.84
CA GLY A 122 -9.34 6.96 17.75
C GLY A 122 -9.59 6.29 19.11
N VAL A 123 -8.77 6.57 20.10
CA VAL A 123 -8.85 5.84 21.38
C VAL A 123 -10.08 6.22 22.21
N THR A 124 -10.49 7.48 22.21
CA THR A 124 -11.63 7.95 23.04
C THR A 124 -12.97 7.79 22.32
N GLY A 125 -12.98 7.78 20.98
CA GLY A 125 -14.19 7.88 20.17
C GLY A 125 -14.85 9.25 20.19
N ALA A 126 -14.15 10.29 20.68
CA ALA A 126 -14.63 11.65 20.71
C ALA A 126 -14.29 12.41 19.41
N LEU A 127 -15.13 13.39 19.06
CA LEU A 127 -14.94 14.20 17.86
C LEU A 127 -13.91 15.32 18.09
N PRO A 128 -12.88 15.46 17.23
CA PRO A 128 -12.00 16.62 17.21
C PRO A 128 -12.73 17.79 16.54
N ILE A 129 -13.24 18.74 17.32
CA ILE A 129 -13.92 19.93 16.81
C ILE A 129 -12.96 21.10 16.86
N ASP A 130 -12.64 21.66 15.69
CA ASP A 130 -11.86 22.89 15.62
C ASP A 130 -12.64 24.06 16.24
N LYS A 131 -11.94 24.93 16.98
CA LYS A 131 -12.56 26.06 17.69
C LYS A 131 -13.35 26.98 16.75
N SER A 132 -12.94 27.14 15.49
CA SER A 132 -13.66 27.98 14.53
C SER A 132 -14.96 27.34 14.05
N LEU A 133 -15.06 26.02 14.14
CA LEU A 133 -16.28 25.26 13.80
C LEU A 133 -17.27 25.22 14.96
N ALA A 134 -16.79 25.23 16.21
CA ALA A 134 -17.60 25.06 17.41
C ALA A 134 -18.79 26.03 17.51
N ASP A 135 -18.63 27.28 17.08
CA ASP A 135 -19.70 28.29 17.12
C ASP A 135 -20.75 28.09 16.01
N THR A 136 -20.39 27.38 14.93
CA THR A 136 -21.26 27.16 13.77
C THR A 136 -21.97 25.81 13.81
N LEU A 137 -21.34 24.81 14.44
CA LEU A 137 -21.93 23.50 14.66
C LEU A 137 -22.95 23.57 15.78
N LYS A 138 -24.12 22.96 15.55
CA LYS A 138 -25.15 22.81 16.59
C LYS A 138 -24.82 21.60 17.47
N ILE A 139 -23.75 21.73 18.26
CA ILE A 139 -23.30 20.64 19.16
C ILE A 139 -24.46 20.29 20.12
N PRO A 140 -24.96 19.04 20.12
CA PRO A 140 -26.04 18.64 21.01
C PRO A 140 -25.63 18.78 22.48
N ASN A 141 -26.54 19.25 23.34
CA ASN A 141 -26.28 19.34 24.78
C ASN A 141 -25.99 17.97 25.45
N THR A 142 -26.32 16.88 24.77
CA THR A 142 -26.02 15.51 25.19
C THR A 142 -24.60 15.08 24.88
N LEU A 143 -23.87 15.79 24.02
CA LEU A 143 -22.49 15.49 23.67
C LEU A 143 -21.55 16.22 24.62
N GLU A 144 -20.84 15.47 25.46
CA GLU A 144 -19.98 16.04 26.51
C GLU A 144 -18.62 16.54 25.95
N LEU A 145 -18.19 17.73 26.42
CA LEU A 145 -16.84 18.22 26.20
C LEU A 145 -15.87 17.44 27.10
N GLN A 146 -15.09 16.53 26.52
CA GLN A 146 -14.13 15.70 27.25
C GLN A 146 -12.82 16.44 27.55
N PHE A 147 -12.30 17.20 26.57
CA PHE A 147 -11.01 17.91 26.68
C PHE A 147 -11.06 19.26 25.96
N ASP A 148 -10.27 20.21 26.44
CA ASP A 148 -10.03 21.49 25.75
C ASP A 148 -8.54 21.63 25.45
N LEU A 149 -8.11 21.06 24.32
CA LEU A 149 -6.72 21.05 23.89
C LEU A 149 -6.22 22.45 23.53
N THR A 150 -7.11 23.41 23.25
CA THR A 150 -6.72 24.82 23.06
C THR A 150 -6.09 25.41 24.32
N ARG A 151 -6.40 24.83 25.48
CA ARG A 151 -5.83 25.19 26.78
C ARG A 151 -4.78 24.19 27.24
N GLU A 152 -5.12 22.91 27.24
CA GLU A 152 -4.27 21.84 27.77
C GLU A 152 -3.00 21.67 26.93
N TRP A 153 -3.11 21.80 25.60
CA TRP A 153 -2.02 21.58 24.65
C TRP A 153 -1.48 22.86 24.03
N ARG A 154 -1.80 24.03 24.60
CA ARG A 154 -1.39 25.35 24.06
C ARG A 154 0.11 25.49 23.78
N PHE A 155 0.95 24.86 24.60
CA PHE A 155 2.42 24.95 24.49
C PHE A 155 3.07 23.61 24.15
N HIS A 156 2.28 22.63 23.71
CA HIS A 156 2.83 21.34 23.32
C HIS A 156 3.57 21.43 21.98
N THR A 157 4.68 20.71 21.90
CA THR A 157 5.36 20.40 20.64
C THR A 157 4.95 19.00 20.18
N PRO A 158 5.23 18.60 18.92
CA PRO A 158 4.98 17.23 18.46
C PRO A 158 5.61 16.18 19.39
N LEU A 159 6.83 16.44 19.88
CA LEU A 159 7.52 15.56 20.83
C LEU A 159 6.79 15.46 22.18
N SER A 160 6.32 16.58 22.76
CA SER A 160 5.66 16.53 24.06
C SER A 160 4.24 15.97 23.97
N ALA A 161 3.49 16.30 22.91
CA ALA A 161 2.16 15.74 22.66
C ALA A 161 2.23 14.24 22.42
N THR A 162 3.15 13.78 21.57
CA THR A 162 3.37 12.35 21.34
C THR A 162 3.74 11.61 22.62
N ARG A 163 4.57 12.20 23.47
CA ARG A 163 4.92 11.61 24.78
C ARG A 163 3.72 11.50 25.71
N GLU A 164 2.86 12.52 25.75
CA GLU A 164 1.66 12.49 26.58
C GLU A 164 0.67 11.43 26.09
N VAL A 165 0.40 11.39 24.78
CA VAL A 165 -0.49 10.39 24.18
C VAL A 165 0.06 8.98 24.39
N TYR A 166 1.37 8.78 24.20
CA TYR A 166 2.06 7.53 24.52
C TYR A 166 1.82 7.10 25.98
N ALA A 167 2.07 8.00 26.94
CA ALA A 167 1.98 7.68 28.36
C ALA A 167 0.56 7.34 28.82
N LYS A 168 -0.47 7.92 28.19
CA LYS A 168 -1.88 7.75 28.59
C LYS A 168 -2.61 6.68 27.79
N TYR A 169 -2.29 6.52 26.50
CA TYR A 169 -3.18 5.86 25.55
C TYR A 169 -2.54 4.75 24.70
N LEU A 170 -1.22 4.51 24.77
CA LEU A 170 -0.59 3.47 23.93
C LEU A 170 -1.25 2.08 24.08
N ASN A 171 -1.61 1.68 25.31
CA ASN A 171 -2.24 0.38 25.56
C ASN A 171 -3.68 0.28 25.01
N GLN A 172 -4.23 1.37 24.49
CA GLN A 172 -5.56 1.41 23.87
C GLN A 172 -5.48 1.45 22.34
N THR A 173 -4.26 1.49 21.78
CA THR A 173 -4.04 1.44 20.32
C THR A 173 -3.68 0.03 19.86
N THR A 174 -3.88 -0.24 18.58
CA THR A 174 -3.73 -1.58 17.99
C THR A 174 -2.56 -1.68 17.01
N GLY A 175 -2.04 -0.55 16.54
CA GLY A 175 -0.95 -0.47 15.57
C GLY A 175 -0.36 0.94 15.48
N LEU A 176 0.41 1.19 14.44
CA LEU A 176 1.17 2.44 14.24
C LEU A 176 0.79 3.09 12.90
N ALA A 177 0.73 4.42 12.89
CA ALA A 177 0.62 5.19 11.66
C ALA A 177 1.54 6.44 11.70
N MET A 178 2.11 6.79 10.55
CA MET A 178 2.85 8.04 10.35
C MET A 178 2.08 8.96 9.40
N ILE A 179 1.67 10.14 9.89
CA ILE A 179 0.89 11.11 9.11
C ILE A 179 1.59 12.45 9.14
N ASN A 180 2.14 12.89 8.01
CA ASN A 180 2.78 14.20 7.92
C ASN A 180 1.75 15.32 8.17
N PRO A 181 1.92 16.18 9.20
CA PRO A 181 1.01 17.29 9.48
C PRO A 181 1.09 18.45 8.47
N GLY A 182 1.91 18.33 7.43
CA GLY A 182 2.11 19.36 6.40
C GLY A 182 3.52 19.95 6.34
N TYR A 183 4.51 19.28 6.93
CA TYR A 183 5.91 19.67 6.85
C TYR A 183 6.40 19.60 5.40
N ASP A 184 7.11 20.62 4.94
CA ASP A 184 7.71 20.65 3.61
C ASP A 184 9.23 20.42 3.68
N HIS A 185 9.60 19.15 3.57
CA HIS A 185 10.98 18.68 3.62
C HIS A 185 11.83 19.15 2.43
N LYS A 186 11.22 19.64 1.36
CA LYS A 186 11.95 20.27 0.25
C LYS A 186 12.59 21.59 0.68
N MET A 187 12.07 22.22 1.74
CA MET A 187 12.59 23.48 2.27
C MET A 187 13.58 23.29 3.44
N GLY A 188 13.80 22.05 3.90
CA GLY A 188 14.80 21.71 4.91
C GLY A 188 14.44 20.45 5.69
N VAL A 189 15.45 19.62 5.99
CA VAL A 189 15.23 18.28 6.60
C VAL A 189 15.10 18.34 8.12
N LEU A 190 15.93 19.13 8.81
CA LEU A 190 15.96 19.14 10.28
C LEU A 190 14.84 20.00 10.91
N HIS A 191 14.42 21.05 10.20
CA HIS A 191 13.42 22.02 10.65
C HIS A 191 12.55 22.46 9.46
N PRO A 192 11.82 21.53 8.81
CA PRO A 192 10.93 21.89 7.72
C PRO A 192 9.83 22.85 8.21
N PRO A 193 9.45 23.84 7.39
CA PRO A 193 8.30 24.67 7.67
C PRO A 193 7.00 23.87 7.44
N LEU A 194 5.93 24.26 8.13
CA LEU A 194 4.61 23.64 8.05
C LEU A 194 3.73 24.36 7.00
N THR A 195 4.10 24.24 5.72
CA THR A 195 3.49 25.03 4.62
C THR A 195 2.39 24.30 3.86
N ARG A 196 2.27 22.98 4.02
CA ARG A 196 1.27 22.15 3.33
C ARG A 196 0.11 21.79 4.24
N GLU A 197 -1.00 21.32 3.68
CA GLU A 197 -2.07 20.69 4.44
C GLU A 197 -1.74 19.21 4.72
N PRO A 198 -2.12 18.65 5.88
CA PRO A 198 -2.05 17.22 6.13
C PRO A 198 -2.97 16.46 5.19
N ASP A 199 -2.59 15.24 4.84
CA ASP A 199 -3.48 14.33 4.11
C ASP A 199 -4.46 13.66 5.08
N MET A 200 -5.74 14.02 4.97
CA MET A 200 -6.79 13.51 5.86
C MET A 200 -7.34 12.15 5.42
N ARG A 201 -6.91 11.61 4.28
CA ARG A 201 -7.56 10.44 3.67
C ARG A 201 -7.41 9.15 4.49
N LEU A 202 -6.34 9.01 5.28
CA LEU A 202 -6.09 7.84 6.14
C LEU A 202 -6.78 7.93 7.51
N VAL A 203 -7.35 9.08 7.86
CA VAL A 203 -7.88 9.36 9.22
C VAL A 203 -9.01 8.41 9.59
N ASP A 204 -9.90 8.08 8.65
CA ASP A 204 -11.00 7.14 8.89
C ASP A 204 -10.48 5.80 9.44
N PHE A 205 -9.42 5.27 8.83
CA PHE A 205 -8.85 3.99 9.22
C PHE A 205 -8.09 4.07 10.53
N VAL A 206 -7.32 5.15 10.76
CA VAL A 206 -6.67 5.37 12.06
C VAL A 206 -7.70 5.41 13.18
N VAL A 207 -8.83 6.09 12.97
CA VAL A 207 -9.90 6.18 13.96
C VAL A 207 -10.63 4.85 14.10
N LYS A 208 -10.93 4.15 13.01
CA LYS A 208 -11.58 2.83 13.04
C LYS A 208 -10.76 1.84 13.87
N GLU A 209 -9.49 1.66 13.50
CA GLU A 209 -8.62 0.64 14.08
C GLU A 209 -7.97 1.08 15.39
N LYS A 210 -8.07 2.37 15.75
CA LYS A 210 -7.37 2.98 16.89
C LYS A 210 -5.85 2.88 16.73
N LEU A 211 -5.32 3.30 15.59
CA LEU A 211 -3.87 3.31 15.39
C LEU A 211 -3.23 4.45 16.19
N PHE A 212 -2.02 4.24 16.69
CA PHE A 212 -1.19 5.28 17.27
C PHE A 212 -0.61 6.11 16.12
N ALA A 213 -1.21 7.24 15.81
CA ALA A 213 -0.72 8.17 14.79
C ALA A 213 0.30 9.16 15.39
N LEU A 214 1.47 9.23 14.76
CA LEU A 214 2.52 10.18 15.13
C LEU A 214 3.18 10.77 13.89
N TYR A 215 3.94 11.84 14.08
CA TYR A 215 4.92 12.29 13.10
C TYR A 215 6.02 13.06 13.83
N LEU A 216 7.20 12.48 13.88
CA LEU A 216 8.35 13.05 14.55
C LEU A 216 9.43 13.32 13.49
N ASN A 217 9.66 14.59 13.19
CA ASN A 217 10.48 15.06 12.08
C ASN A 217 11.89 14.44 12.01
N VAL A 218 12.50 14.18 13.16
CA VAL A 218 13.81 13.52 13.26
C VAL A 218 13.72 12.24 14.08
N GLY A 219 12.54 11.60 14.04
CA GLY A 219 12.21 10.35 14.73
C GLY A 219 13.04 9.16 14.28
N CYS A 220 13.51 9.15 13.03
CA CYS A 220 14.37 8.08 12.55
C CYS A 220 15.87 8.36 12.71
N ILE A 221 16.27 9.58 13.11
CA ILE A 221 17.68 9.96 13.21
C ILE A 221 18.25 9.51 14.57
N PRO A 222 19.22 8.57 14.62
CA PRO A 222 19.78 8.11 15.88
C PRO A 222 20.38 9.24 16.72
N GLY A 223 20.17 9.18 18.03
CA GLY A 223 20.69 10.16 19.00
C GLY A 223 19.79 11.38 19.24
N THR A 224 18.70 11.55 18.49
CA THR A 224 17.71 12.61 18.77
C THR A 224 16.75 12.20 19.89
N ARG A 225 16.10 13.20 20.52
CA ARG A 225 15.06 12.95 21.54
C ARG A 225 13.80 12.32 20.94
N GLU A 226 13.52 12.63 19.69
CA GLU A 226 12.41 12.07 18.94
C GLU A 226 12.64 10.59 18.63
N HIS A 227 13.84 10.24 18.17
CA HIS A 227 14.23 8.85 17.97
C HIS A 227 14.22 8.05 19.27
N ALA A 228 14.66 8.62 20.38
CA ALA A 228 14.55 7.96 21.68
C ALA A 228 13.09 7.67 22.05
N LEU A 229 12.16 8.60 21.80
CA LEU A 229 10.73 8.39 22.05
C LEU A 229 10.14 7.35 21.09
N LEU A 230 10.48 7.40 19.80
CA LEU A 230 9.99 6.42 18.83
C LEU A 230 10.44 5.00 19.20
N ASN A 231 11.71 4.81 19.57
CA ASN A 231 12.20 3.52 20.06
C ASN A 231 11.46 3.06 21.32
N GLU A 232 11.14 3.98 22.23
CA GLU A 232 10.36 3.64 23.43
C GLU A 232 8.94 3.17 23.06
N ILE A 233 8.26 3.88 22.16
CA ILE A 233 6.94 3.53 21.65
C ILE A 233 6.99 2.16 20.97
N THR A 234 7.94 1.93 20.06
CA THR A 234 8.01 0.71 19.24
C THR A 234 8.49 -0.52 20.00
N SER A 235 9.18 -0.35 21.12
CA SER A 235 9.65 -1.45 22.00
C SER A 235 8.68 -1.83 23.11
N ARG A 236 7.76 -0.94 23.53
CA ARG A 236 6.85 -1.18 24.67
C ARG A 236 5.40 -1.48 24.29
N ASN A 237 5.06 -1.37 23.02
CA ASN A 237 3.72 -1.75 22.54
C ASN A 237 3.56 -3.28 22.50
N THR A 238 2.32 -3.71 22.31
CA THR A 238 1.92 -5.10 22.07
C THR A 238 1.64 -5.38 20.59
N PHE A 239 2.09 -4.51 19.67
CA PHE A 239 1.83 -4.66 18.25
C PHE A 239 2.63 -5.86 17.70
N PRO A 240 2.12 -6.54 16.64
CA PRO A 240 2.87 -7.57 15.95
C PRO A 240 4.26 -7.10 15.51
N LYS A 241 5.22 -8.02 15.43
CA LYS A 241 6.59 -7.76 14.97
C LYS A 241 6.92 -8.64 13.75
N PRO A 242 7.51 -8.08 12.67
CA PRO A 242 7.70 -6.63 12.43
C PRO A 242 6.38 -5.85 12.47
N THR A 243 6.41 -4.62 12.98
CA THR A 243 5.23 -3.77 13.13
C THR A 243 4.89 -3.13 11.78
N PRO A 244 3.68 -3.38 11.25
CA PRO A 244 3.19 -2.66 10.09
C PRO A 244 2.92 -1.20 10.46
N VAL A 245 3.36 -0.29 9.60
CA VAL A 245 3.18 1.15 9.79
C VAL A 245 2.41 1.74 8.63
N TYR A 246 1.22 2.27 8.93
CA TYR A 246 0.36 2.87 7.91
C TYR A 246 0.76 4.32 7.63
N GLY A 247 0.57 4.77 6.40
CA GLY A 247 0.91 6.11 5.95
C GLY A 247 2.16 6.10 5.10
N TYR A 248 3.02 7.09 5.31
CA TYR A 248 4.31 7.18 4.62
C TYR A 248 5.27 8.05 5.43
N ASP A 249 6.49 7.57 5.64
CA ASP A 249 7.57 8.38 6.24
C ASP A 249 8.33 9.16 5.16
N ASP A 250 8.07 10.47 5.07
CA ASP A 250 8.79 11.41 4.20
C ASP A 250 9.76 12.33 4.96
N THR A 251 10.20 11.95 6.17
CA THR A 251 10.94 12.84 7.08
C THR A 251 12.36 13.21 6.65
N VAL A 252 13.10 12.28 6.02
CA VAL A 252 14.54 12.47 5.79
C VAL A 252 14.96 11.97 4.40
N PRO A 253 14.83 12.82 3.36
CA PRO A 253 15.35 12.52 2.04
C PRO A 253 16.86 12.71 1.98
N LEU A 254 17.60 11.62 2.17
CA LEU A 254 19.06 11.57 2.01
C LEU A 254 19.43 10.74 0.78
N PHE A 255 20.20 11.33 -0.14
CA PHE A 255 20.76 10.65 -1.33
C PHE A 255 19.77 10.13 -2.38
N GLY A 256 18.60 10.76 -2.54
CA GLY A 256 17.69 10.46 -3.65
C GLY A 256 16.83 9.20 -3.48
N GLY A 257 16.85 8.60 -2.29
CA GLY A 257 15.93 7.56 -1.79
C GLY A 257 16.16 7.42 -0.28
N ASP A 258 15.11 7.34 0.52
CA ASP A 258 15.24 7.70 1.94
C ASP A 258 15.85 6.53 2.72
N THR A 259 16.91 6.80 3.51
CA THR A 259 17.57 5.76 4.34
C THR A 259 16.58 5.06 5.30
N PHE A 260 15.45 5.72 5.54
CA PHE A 260 14.37 5.30 6.43
C PHE A 260 13.04 5.11 5.70
N GLU A 261 13.00 5.15 4.36
CA GLU A 261 11.75 5.08 3.57
C GLU A 261 10.93 3.82 3.88
N ALA A 262 11.60 2.67 3.97
CA ALA A 262 10.99 1.40 4.31
C ALA A 262 10.77 1.24 5.83
N GLU A 263 11.11 2.26 6.61
CA GLU A 263 11.07 2.37 8.08
C GLU A 263 11.85 1.32 8.87
N THR A 264 12.37 0.27 8.22
CA THR A 264 13.13 -0.81 8.85
C THR A 264 14.34 -0.29 9.61
N ASN A 265 14.93 0.84 9.20
CA ASN A 265 16.08 1.42 9.89
C ASN A 265 15.72 2.56 10.86
N CYS A 266 14.44 2.90 10.97
CA CYS A 266 13.99 4.04 11.76
C CYS A 266 14.13 3.78 13.28
N VAL A 267 14.19 2.52 13.70
CA VAL A 267 14.34 2.13 15.11
C VAL A 267 15.45 1.09 15.28
N ALA A 268 16.06 1.05 16.46
CA ALA A 268 17.21 0.20 16.76
C ALA A 268 16.90 -1.30 16.68
N ALA A 269 15.63 -1.68 16.83
CA ALA A 269 15.20 -3.08 16.73
C ALA A 269 15.03 -3.57 15.28
N HIS A 270 15.12 -2.66 14.31
CA HIS A 270 14.94 -2.94 12.88
C HIS A 270 13.68 -3.75 12.54
N ASN A 271 12.56 -3.43 13.18
CA ASN A 271 11.34 -4.25 13.12
C ASN A 271 10.10 -3.44 12.77
N LEU A 272 10.25 -2.40 11.95
CA LEU A 272 9.15 -1.70 11.30
C LEU A 272 9.15 -2.02 9.80
N GLY A 273 7.98 -1.99 9.20
CA GLY A 273 7.80 -2.06 7.75
C GLY A 273 6.56 -1.28 7.33
N GLN A 274 6.65 -0.58 6.22
CA GLN A 274 5.62 0.35 5.78
C GLN A 274 4.49 -0.39 5.04
N ILE A 275 3.27 0.07 5.27
CA ILE A 275 2.12 -0.12 4.40
C ILE A 275 1.85 1.25 3.79
N ALA A 276 2.35 1.46 2.57
CA ALA A 276 2.25 2.74 1.88
C ALA A 276 0.77 3.06 1.58
N SER A 277 0.17 3.86 2.45
CA SER A 277 -1.28 4.15 2.43
C SER A 277 -1.58 5.65 2.52
N VAL A 278 -0.56 6.50 2.43
CA VAL A 278 -0.76 7.94 2.31
C VAL A 278 -1.62 8.25 1.09
N GLY A 279 -2.64 9.07 1.31
CA GLY A 279 -3.58 9.46 0.27
C GLY A 279 -4.65 8.44 -0.09
N PHE A 280 -4.70 7.28 0.55
CA PHE A 280 -5.79 6.34 0.38
C PHE A 280 -6.95 6.69 1.33
N ASN A 281 -8.14 7.02 0.79
CA ASN A 281 -9.39 7.14 1.56
C ASN A 281 -10.27 5.90 1.48
N ASN A 282 -11.16 5.75 2.47
CA ASN A 282 -12.14 4.68 2.62
C ASN A 282 -11.55 3.34 3.05
N MET A 283 -10.33 3.30 3.59
CA MET A 283 -9.80 2.07 4.17
C MET A 283 -10.67 1.57 5.32
N ALA A 284 -11.31 2.45 6.10
CA ALA A 284 -12.24 2.02 7.15
C ALA A 284 -13.47 1.28 6.57
N TYR A 285 -13.99 1.77 5.44
CA TYR A 285 -15.10 1.15 4.72
C TYR A 285 -14.73 -0.24 4.19
N PHE A 286 -13.67 -0.32 3.40
CA PHE A 286 -13.30 -1.56 2.72
C PHE A 286 -12.84 -2.66 3.67
N SER A 287 -12.29 -2.31 4.82
CA SER A 287 -11.83 -3.27 5.84
C SER A 287 -12.93 -3.77 6.77
N LYS A 288 -14.20 -3.36 6.59
CA LYS A 288 -15.30 -3.80 7.46
C LYS A 288 -15.63 -5.28 7.22
N GLY A 289 -15.89 -6.03 8.29
CA GLY A 289 -15.89 -7.51 8.30
C GLY A 289 -16.72 -8.23 7.22
N ARG A 290 -17.76 -7.59 6.65
CA ARG A 290 -18.54 -8.18 5.54
C ARG A 290 -17.73 -8.37 4.24
N HIS A 291 -16.59 -7.70 4.13
CA HIS A 291 -15.77 -7.64 2.94
C HIS A 291 -14.58 -8.61 2.95
N GLN A 292 -14.36 -9.37 4.03
CA GLN A 292 -13.15 -10.17 4.19
C GLN A 292 -13.05 -11.35 3.23
N ILE A 293 -11.85 -11.55 2.67
CA ILE A 293 -11.48 -12.77 1.96
C ILE A 293 -10.99 -13.79 3.01
N SER A 294 -11.72 -14.90 3.14
CA SER A 294 -11.45 -15.95 4.14
C SER A 294 -10.87 -17.24 3.56
N LYS A 295 -10.76 -17.33 2.24
CA LYS A 295 -10.21 -18.47 1.53
C LYS A 295 -9.01 -18.02 0.71
N PRO A 296 -7.98 -18.87 0.57
CA PRO A 296 -6.92 -18.63 -0.39
C PRO A 296 -7.50 -18.31 -1.77
N LEU A 297 -6.92 -17.30 -2.41
CA LEU A 297 -7.19 -16.96 -3.79
C LEU A 297 -6.44 -17.95 -4.69
N SER A 298 -6.82 -17.99 -5.96
CA SER A 298 -6.12 -18.78 -6.96
C SER A 298 -5.80 -17.90 -8.16
N GLN A 299 -4.61 -18.03 -8.69
CA GLN A 299 -4.25 -17.39 -9.96
C GLN A 299 -4.91 -18.12 -11.15
N PRO A 300 -5.01 -17.48 -12.33
CA PRO A 300 -5.36 -18.20 -13.55
C PRO A 300 -4.33 -19.28 -13.86
N GLU A 301 -4.75 -20.34 -14.54
CA GLU A 301 -3.82 -21.36 -15.05
C GLU A 301 -2.86 -20.71 -16.05
N ASP A 302 -1.55 -20.80 -15.78
CA ASP A 302 -0.55 -20.24 -16.68
C ASP A 302 -0.42 -21.14 -17.93
N PRO A 303 -0.77 -20.67 -19.14
CA PRO A 303 -0.68 -21.46 -20.35
C PRO A 303 0.77 -21.89 -20.68
N ASP A 304 1.76 -21.22 -20.09
CA ASP A 304 3.18 -21.54 -20.27
C ASP A 304 3.72 -22.44 -19.14
N THR A 305 2.86 -23.00 -18.27
CA THR A 305 3.27 -23.88 -17.16
C THR A 305 4.10 -25.07 -17.62
N ASP A 306 3.82 -25.63 -18.81
CA ASP A 306 4.51 -26.78 -19.38
C ASP A 306 5.70 -26.39 -20.30
N LEU A 307 6.05 -25.10 -20.36
CA LEU A 307 7.17 -24.63 -21.15
C LEU A 307 8.50 -25.20 -20.60
N GLU A 308 9.32 -25.72 -21.51
CA GLU A 308 10.65 -26.25 -21.22
C GLU A 308 11.73 -25.26 -21.65
N PHE A 309 12.82 -25.20 -20.89
CA PHE A 309 13.94 -24.30 -21.19
C PHE A 309 14.64 -24.65 -22.52
N ASP A 310 14.72 -23.66 -23.41
CA ASP A 310 15.48 -23.71 -24.66
C ASP A 310 16.60 -22.65 -24.64
N ALA A 311 17.84 -23.13 -24.72
CA ALA A 311 19.03 -22.28 -24.73
C ALA A 311 19.16 -21.39 -25.98
N SER A 312 18.33 -21.56 -27.01
CA SER A 312 18.28 -20.72 -28.20
C SER A 312 17.43 -19.44 -28.03
N LEU A 313 16.60 -19.41 -26.98
CA LEU A 313 15.65 -18.34 -26.69
C LEU A 313 16.14 -17.43 -25.55
N THR A 314 15.53 -16.26 -25.42
CA THR A 314 15.72 -15.35 -24.29
C THR A 314 14.37 -15.19 -23.58
N TYR A 315 14.31 -15.49 -22.29
CA TYR A 315 13.07 -15.44 -21.51
C TYR A 315 13.03 -14.18 -20.65
N VAL A 316 11.89 -13.49 -20.70
CA VAL A 316 11.68 -12.23 -19.98
C VAL A 316 10.35 -12.26 -19.22
N ALA A 317 10.39 -12.02 -17.91
CA ALA A 317 9.18 -11.68 -17.17
C ALA A 317 9.07 -10.15 -17.04
N LEU A 318 7.92 -9.61 -17.42
CA LEU A 318 7.59 -8.19 -17.20
C LEU A 318 6.82 -8.09 -15.88
N VAL A 319 7.34 -7.31 -14.93
CA VAL A 319 6.79 -7.19 -13.58
C VAL A 319 6.39 -5.74 -13.30
N ILE A 320 5.09 -5.47 -13.16
CA ILE A 320 4.55 -4.17 -12.76
C ILE A 320 4.74 -3.98 -11.26
N GLY A 321 5.51 -2.96 -10.88
CA GLY A 321 5.84 -2.64 -9.50
C GLY A 321 4.88 -1.70 -8.78
N ASP A 322 5.34 -1.29 -7.61
CA ASP A 322 4.65 -0.41 -6.65
C ASP A 322 3.29 -0.91 -6.14
N GLY A 323 3.06 -2.23 -6.15
CA GLY A 323 1.86 -2.88 -5.60
C GLY A 323 1.80 -2.91 -4.07
N ASP A 324 2.89 -2.53 -3.39
CA ASP A 324 2.97 -2.22 -1.96
C ASP A 324 2.22 -0.93 -1.61
N ASN A 325 2.12 0.00 -2.58
CA ASN A 325 1.44 1.27 -2.41
C ASN A 325 -0.06 1.13 -2.73
N LEU A 326 -0.86 1.17 -1.67
CA LEU A 326 -2.31 0.98 -1.78
C LEU A 326 -2.97 2.06 -2.65
N LEU A 327 -2.44 3.30 -2.66
CA LEU A 327 -2.99 4.36 -3.51
C LEU A 327 -2.78 4.05 -4.99
N PHE A 328 -1.67 3.40 -5.35
CA PHE A 328 -1.45 2.97 -6.72
C PHE A 328 -2.33 1.79 -7.12
N LEU A 329 -2.64 0.87 -6.20
CA LEU A 329 -3.67 -0.14 -6.43
C LEU A 329 -5.01 0.52 -6.76
N LYS A 330 -5.44 1.48 -5.92
CA LYS A 330 -6.70 2.20 -6.09
C LYS A 330 -6.79 2.98 -7.39
N ASN A 331 -5.72 3.70 -7.76
CA ASN A 331 -5.77 4.64 -8.87
C ASN A 331 -5.15 4.05 -10.13
N ARG A 332 -3.82 4.01 -10.18
CA ARG A 332 -3.05 3.71 -11.40
C ARG A 332 -3.30 2.30 -11.90
N ASN A 333 -3.11 1.29 -11.04
CA ASN A 333 -3.21 -0.11 -11.44
C ASN A 333 -4.65 -0.44 -11.83
N TYR A 334 -5.64 0.07 -11.11
CA TYR A 334 -7.04 -0.03 -11.50
C TYR A 334 -7.34 0.47 -12.92
N LEU A 335 -6.84 1.66 -13.29
CA LEU A 335 -7.02 2.18 -14.65
C LEU A 335 -6.25 1.37 -15.70
N TRP A 336 -5.06 0.88 -15.33
CA TRP A 336 -4.24 0.06 -16.21
C TRP A 336 -4.86 -1.31 -16.47
N THR A 337 -5.49 -1.95 -15.48
CA THR A 337 -6.22 -3.20 -15.70
C THR A 337 -7.44 -3.00 -16.58
N LYS A 338 -8.17 -1.88 -16.45
CA LYS A 338 -9.24 -1.51 -17.39
C LYS A 338 -8.73 -1.37 -18.83
N ALA A 339 -7.62 -0.66 -19.04
CA ALA A 339 -7.01 -0.52 -20.36
C ALA A 339 -6.52 -1.87 -20.91
N ARG A 340 -5.97 -2.73 -20.04
CA ARG A 340 -5.49 -4.06 -20.42
C ARG A 340 -6.62 -5.02 -20.79
N ARG A 341 -7.71 -5.07 -20.02
CA ARG A 341 -8.93 -5.84 -20.37
C ARG A 341 -9.40 -5.50 -21.78
N ALA A 342 -9.46 -4.21 -22.10
CA ALA A 342 -9.89 -3.74 -23.42
C ALA A 342 -8.93 -4.14 -24.55
N ARG A 343 -7.64 -4.36 -24.27
CA ARG A 343 -6.66 -4.83 -25.25
C ARG A 343 -6.69 -6.35 -25.41
N CYS A 344 -6.72 -7.08 -24.31
CA CYS A 344 -6.79 -8.54 -24.32
C CYS A 344 -8.09 -9.05 -24.97
N SER A 345 -9.20 -8.31 -24.87
CA SER A 345 -10.45 -8.69 -25.52
C SER A 345 -10.44 -8.57 -27.05
N ILE A 346 -9.45 -7.88 -27.64
CA ILE A 346 -9.31 -7.78 -29.11
C ILE A 346 -8.79 -9.10 -29.69
N ASP A 347 -7.76 -9.66 -29.07
CA ASP A 347 -7.14 -10.94 -29.46
C ASP A 347 -6.49 -11.60 -28.22
N PRO A 348 -7.23 -12.48 -27.51
CA PRO A 348 -6.77 -13.10 -26.27
C PRO A 348 -5.52 -13.98 -26.42
N GLU A 349 -5.27 -14.51 -27.62
CA GLU A 349 -4.11 -15.38 -27.90
C GLU A 349 -2.89 -14.60 -28.43
N SER A 350 -3.02 -13.28 -28.59
CA SER A 350 -1.94 -12.45 -29.10
C SER A 350 -0.78 -12.35 -28.11
N THR A 351 0.41 -12.78 -28.53
CA THR A 351 1.66 -12.57 -27.79
C THR A 351 2.15 -11.11 -27.83
N LYS A 352 1.42 -10.20 -28.49
CA LYS A 352 1.71 -8.76 -28.55
C LYS A 352 0.64 -7.91 -27.85
N LEU A 353 -0.64 -8.29 -27.94
CA LEU A 353 -1.76 -7.55 -27.30
C LEU A 353 -2.16 -8.11 -25.93
N CYS A 354 -1.99 -9.42 -25.71
CA CYS A 354 -2.30 -10.09 -24.45
C CYS A 354 -1.14 -11.00 -24.00
N PHE A 355 0.07 -10.44 -24.01
CA PHE A 355 1.27 -11.14 -23.51
C PHE A 355 1.19 -11.37 -21.98
N PRO A 356 1.84 -12.43 -21.45
CA PRO A 356 1.94 -12.65 -20.00
C PRO A 356 2.48 -11.43 -19.26
N LEU A 357 1.80 -10.99 -18.20
CA LEU A 357 2.22 -9.85 -17.38
C LEU A 357 2.06 -10.17 -15.91
N THR A 358 3.10 -9.90 -15.13
CA THR A 358 3.08 -10.09 -13.68
C THR A 358 2.87 -8.75 -12.98
N TRP A 359 1.96 -8.68 -12.02
CA TRP A 359 1.64 -7.50 -11.23
C TRP A 359 2.05 -7.71 -9.79
N THR A 360 2.61 -6.70 -9.16
CA THR A 360 2.79 -6.74 -7.70
C THR A 360 1.48 -6.38 -6.99
N ILE A 361 1.16 -7.09 -5.90
CA ILE A 361 -0.01 -6.80 -5.07
C ILE A 361 0.28 -7.07 -3.59
N SER A 362 0.11 -6.05 -2.73
CA SER A 362 0.37 -6.17 -1.30
C SER A 362 -0.53 -7.22 -0.62
N PRO A 363 0.03 -8.18 0.14
CA PRO A 363 -0.75 -9.04 1.03
C PRO A 363 -1.57 -8.26 2.05
N ARG A 364 -1.07 -7.10 2.48
CA ARG A 364 -1.81 -6.23 3.41
C ARG A 364 -3.10 -5.68 2.81
N ALA A 365 -3.22 -5.63 1.48
CA ALA A 365 -4.46 -5.30 0.81
C ALA A 365 -5.60 -6.30 1.13
N LEU A 366 -5.30 -7.57 1.45
CA LEU A 366 -6.30 -8.56 1.87
C LEU A 366 -7.02 -8.15 3.16
N GLN A 367 -6.32 -7.47 4.06
CA GLN A 367 -6.86 -7.06 5.35
C GLN A 367 -7.61 -5.74 5.26
N VAL A 368 -7.12 -4.82 4.43
CA VAL A 368 -7.61 -3.43 4.42
C VAL A 368 -8.50 -3.07 3.25
N ILE A 369 -8.34 -3.72 2.10
CA ILE A 369 -9.10 -3.48 0.86
C ILE A 369 -9.46 -4.77 0.11
N PRO A 370 -9.99 -5.81 0.78
CA PRO A 370 -10.18 -7.14 0.20
C PRO A 370 -10.99 -7.17 -1.10
N GLN A 371 -12.05 -6.36 -1.22
CA GLN A 371 -12.85 -6.30 -2.46
C GLN A 371 -12.05 -5.82 -3.67
N MET A 372 -11.07 -4.91 -3.48
CA MET A 372 -10.19 -4.50 -4.57
C MET A 372 -9.24 -5.63 -4.96
N VAL A 373 -8.74 -6.41 -3.99
CA VAL A 373 -7.93 -7.60 -4.28
C VAL A 373 -8.75 -8.60 -5.10
N GLN A 374 -9.98 -8.89 -4.70
CA GLN A 374 -10.87 -9.77 -5.47
C GLN A 374 -11.06 -9.26 -6.90
N TYR A 375 -11.31 -7.96 -7.10
CA TYR A 375 -11.42 -7.36 -8.43
C TYR A 375 -10.17 -7.60 -9.30
N PHE A 376 -8.97 -7.53 -8.73
CA PHE A 376 -7.73 -7.80 -9.45
C PHE A 376 -7.58 -9.29 -9.81
N TYR A 377 -8.00 -10.20 -8.94
CA TYR A 377 -7.99 -11.63 -9.26
C TYR A 377 -9.05 -11.99 -10.31
N ASP A 378 -10.24 -11.40 -10.24
CA ASP A 378 -11.27 -11.56 -11.26
C ASP A 378 -10.76 -11.05 -12.62
N PHE A 379 -10.08 -9.89 -12.63
CA PHE A 379 -9.36 -9.38 -13.79
C PHE A 379 -8.35 -10.38 -14.36
N ALA A 380 -7.53 -10.99 -13.50
CA ALA A 380 -6.53 -11.95 -13.93
C ALA A 380 -7.14 -13.20 -14.57
N HIS A 381 -8.23 -13.72 -13.98
CA HIS A 381 -9.00 -14.82 -14.56
C HIS A 381 -9.67 -14.46 -15.89
N GLU A 382 -10.16 -13.23 -16.02
CA GLU A 382 -10.76 -12.74 -17.27
C GLU A 382 -9.77 -12.69 -18.43
N THR A 383 -8.51 -12.31 -18.19
CA THR A 383 -7.50 -12.24 -19.26
C THR A 383 -6.78 -13.56 -19.48
N GLY A 384 -6.65 -14.40 -18.44
CA GLY A 384 -5.87 -15.64 -18.49
C GLY A 384 -4.36 -15.44 -18.75
N ARG A 385 -3.90 -14.19 -18.68
CA ARG A 385 -2.53 -13.77 -19.05
C ARG A 385 -1.94 -12.79 -18.05
N ASP A 386 -2.60 -12.60 -16.91
CA ASP A 386 -2.18 -11.71 -15.84
C ASP A 386 -1.96 -12.50 -14.56
N PHE A 387 -0.81 -12.29 -13.95
CA PHE A 387 -0.34 -13.02 -12.78
C PHE A 387 0.08 -12.05 -11.69
N PHE A 388 0.24 -12.53 -10.47
CA PHE A 388 0.60 -11.74 -9.31
C PHE A 388 1.93 -12.17 -8.70
N SER A 389 2.56 -11.20 -8.05
CA SER A 389 3.80 -11.33 -7.30
C SER A 389 3.66 -10.51 -6.02
N LEU A 390 4.37 -10.89 -4.96
CA LEU A 390 4.45 -10.05 -3.78
C LEU A 390 5.26 -8.77 -4.09
N PRO A 391 4.89 -7.60 -3.56
CA PRO A 391 5.57 -6.34 -3.82
C PRO A 391 6.86 -6.23 -2.99
N PRO A 392 7.64 -5.15 -3.12
CA PRO A 392 8.76 -4.86 -2.23
C PRO A 392 8.33 -4.85 -0.75
N SER A 393 8.86 -5.66 0.16
CA SER A 393 9.79 -6.80 -0.02
C SER A 393 9.17 -8.13 0.45
N GLY A 394 7.88 -8.30 0.19
CA GLY A 394 7.02 -9.38 0.66
C GLY A 394 5.76 -8.81 1.31
N ASP A 395 5.57 -9.13 2.59
CA ASP A 395 4.43 -8.73 3.41
C ASP A 395 4.39 -7.21 3.69
N LEU A 396 5.56 -6.58 3.84
CA LEU A 396 5.72 -5.16 4.15
C LEU A 396 6.80 -4.53 3.26
N TYR A 397 6.66 -3.24 2.96
CA TYR A 397 7.78 -2.48 2.39
C TYR A 397 8.85 -2.30 3.48
N SER A 398 9.93 -3.07 3.36
CA SER A 398 10.94 -3.26 4.41
C SER A 398 12.27 -3.74 3.82
N TYR A 399 13.31 -3.81 4.65
CA TYR A 399 14.63 -4.35 4.34
C TYR A 399 14.90 -5.61 5.20
N PRO A 400 14.35 -6.79 4.85
CA PRO A 400 14.23 -7.93 5.76
C PRO A 400 15.56 -8.51 6.24
N SER A 401 16.66 -8.37 5.49
CA SER A 401 17.96 -8.85 5.97
C SER A 401 18.53 -8.00 7.10
N MET A 402 18.02 -6.78 7.31
CA MET A 402 18.40 -5.88 8.40
C MET A 402 17.66 -6.18 9.71
N MET A 403 16.53 -6.89 9.64
CA MET A 403 15.76 -7.30 10.81
C MET A 403 16.59 -8.18 11.76
N ARG A 404 16.23 -8.17 13.05
CA ARG A 404 16.77 -9.12 14.03
C ARG A 404 16.38 -10.53 13.63
N GLU A 405 17.17 -11.52 14.03
CA GLU A 405 17.00 -12.90 13.58
C GLU A 405 15.63 -13.49 13.91
N GLU A 406 15.08 -13.17 15.09
CA GLU A 406 13.74 -13.58 15.52
C GLU A 406 12.64 -12.95 14.65
N ASP A 407 12.71 -11.63 14.44
CA ASP A 407 11.74 -10.88 13.63
C ASP A 407 11.80 -11.33 12.17
N GLN A 408 13.01 -11.61 11.66
CA GLN A 408 13.24 -12.13 10.32
C GLN A 408 12.65 -13.54 10.15
N GLY A 409 12.74 -14.40 11.16
CA GLY A 409 12.13 -15.73 11.12
C GLY A 409 10.62 -15.64 10.94
N THR A 410 9.96 -14.86 11.80
CA THR A 410 8.52 -14.58 11.71
C THR A 410 8.16 -13.94 10.37
N TYR A 411 8.95 -12.98 9.88
CA TYR A 411 8.68 -12.34 8.59
C TYR A 411 8.72 -13.33 7.43
N VAL A 412 9.70 -14.24 7.40
CA VAL A 412 9.76 -15.29 6.36
C VAL A 412 8.55 -16.22 6.43
N ASP A 413 8.11 -16.59 7.63
CA ASP A 413 6.90 -17.42 7.82
C ASP A 413 5.67 -16.68 7.27
N THR A 414 5.48 -15.40 7.60
CA THR A 414 4.38 -14.58 7.06
C THR A 414 4.43 -14.49 5.54
N VAL A 415 5.60 -14.25 4.94
CA VAL A 415 5.73 -14.17 3.47
C VAL A 415 5.38 -15.50 2.79
N ILE A 416 5.65 -16.63 3.43
CA ILE A 416 5.26 -17.95 2.92
C ILE A 416 3.75 -18.15 3.03
N ASP A 417 3.14 -17.75 4.14
CA ASP A 417 1.69 -17.75 4.29
C ASP A 417 1.03 -16.86 3.21
N ASP A 418 1.64 -15.71 2.89
CA ASP A 418 1.18 -14.82 1.82
C ASP A 418 1.33 -15.47 0.44
N PHE A 419 2.45 -16.18 0.18
CA PHE A 419 2.62 -16.96 -1.04
C PHE A 419 1.51 -18.01 -1.20
N ASP A 420 1.12 -18.69 -0.12
CA ASP A 420 0.06 -19.69 -0.13
C ASP A 420 -1.34 -19.06 -0.27
N PHE A 421 -1.60 -17.96 0.43
CA PHE A 421 -2.92 -17.35 0.44
C PHE A 421 -3.26 -16.63 -0.87
N LEU A 422 -2.25 -16.01 -1.50
CA LEU A 422 -2.39 -15.37 -2.80
C LEU A 422 -2.13 -16.31 -3.98
N ASP A 423 -1.68 -17.55 -3.73
CA ASP A 423 -1.30 -18.51 -4.77
C ASP A 423 -0.23 -17.94 -5.72
N VAL A 424 0.79 -17.28 -5.17
CA VAL A 424 1.92 -16.70 -5.93
C VAL A 424 3.23 -17.37 -5.55
N SER A 425 4.21 -17.38 -6.47
CA SER A 425 5.53 -17.97 -6.24
C SER A 425 6.69 -16.97 -6.34
N THR A 426 6.38 -15.71 -6.65
CA THR A 426 7.39 -14.66 -6.83
C THR A 426 7.17 -13.48 -5.91
N SER A 427 8.27 -12.78 -5.57
CA SER A 427 8.26 -11.51 -4.86
C SER A 427 9.25 -10.54 -5.50
N VAL A 428 8.92 -9.26 -5.54
CA VAL A 428 9.95 -8.22 -5.68
C VAL A 428 10.60 -8.00 -4.31
N HIS A 429 11.91 -7.81 -4.28
CA HIS A 429 12.66 -7.67 -3.04
C HIS A 429 13.62 -6.50 -3.10
N TRP A 430 13.33 -5.47 -2.30
CA TRP A 430 14.19 -4.32 -2.10
C TRP A 430 15.04 -4.53 -0.87
N GLU A 431 16.33 -4.24 -0.98
CA GLU A 431 17.26 -4.43 0.11
C GLU A 431 18.35 -3.37 0.09
N TRP A 432 18.81 -3.00 1.29
CA TRP A 432 19.78 -1.95 1.48
C TRP A 432 21.18 -2.39 1.01
N PHE A 433 21.91 -1.51 0.32
CA PHE A 433 23.08 -1.91 -0.47
C PHE A 433 24.19 -2.64 0.30
N TYR A 434 24.34 -2.39 1.60
CA TYR A 434 25.38 -3.04 2.42
C TYR A 434 24.95 -4.38 3.02
N SER A 435 23.67 -4.76 2.97
CA SER A 435 23.13 -5.96 3.63
C SER A 435 23.01 -7.16 2.68
N TRP A 436 23.19 -6.98 1.37
CA TRP A 436 23.02 -8.02 0.36
C TRP A 436 23.77 -9.34 0.59
N ARG A 437 24.98 -9.30 1.14
CA ARG A 437 25.69 -10.54 1.46
C ARG A 437 24.94 -11.34 2.52
N LYS A 438 24.47 -10.68 3.58
CA LYS A 438 23.60 -11.29 4.59
C LYS A 438 22.27 -11.73 3.98
N ALA A 439 21.72 -10.96 3.04
CA ALA A 439 20.49 -11.34 2.36
C ALA A 439 20.64 -12.67 1.59
N ILE A 440 21.67 -12.78 0.75
CA ILE A 440 21.95 -13.97 -0.07
C ILE A 440 22.38 -15.17 0.79
N ASP A 441 23.25 -14.97 1.77
CA ASP A 441 23.85 -16.07 2.51
C ASP A 441 22.98 -16.56 3.69
N VAL A 442 22.05 -15.71 4.17
CA VAL A 442 21.27 -15.99 5.40
C VAL A 442 19.77 -15.83 5.21
N TYR A 443 19.30 -14.70 4.65
CA TYR A 443 17.85 -14.44 4.56
C TYR A 443 17.16 -15.36 3.55
N PHE A 444 17.56 -15.33 2.28
CA PHE A 444 16.90 -16.12 1.23
C PHE A 444 16.96 -17.64 1.45
N PRO A 445 18.06 -18.22 1.97
CA PRO A 445 18.10 -19.65 2.31
C PRO A 445 17.02 -20.08 3.33
N LYS A 446 16.50 -19.18 4.16
CA LYS A 446 15.42 -19.49 5.13
C LYS A 446 14.11 -19.91 4.45
N PHE A 447 13.85 -19.45 3.23
CA PHE A 447 12.67 -19.86 2.46
C PHE A 447 12.78 -21.32 2.03
N SER A 448 13.94 -21.71 1.50
CA SER A 448 14.21 -23.08 1.01
C SER A 448 13.91 -24.15 2.06
N ALA A 449 14.30 -23.89 3.31
CA ALA A 449 14.08 -24.79 4.43
C ALA A 449 12.59 -24.92 4.85
N ARG A 450 11.76 -23.93 4.53
CA ARG A 450 10.35 -23.87 4.95
C ARG A 450 9.38 -24.35 3.87
N ILE A 451 9.64 -24.01 2.60
CA ILE A 451 8.76 -24.38 1.48
C ILE A 451 8.93 -25.84 1.01
N GLY A 452 10.03 -26.49 1.40
CA GLY A 452 10.35 -27.87 1.02
C GLY A 452 10.72 -28.05 -0.46
N ILE A 453 11.15 -29.26 -0.82
CA ILE A 453 11.74 -29.56 -2.15
C ILE A 453 10.75 -29.50 -3.33
N SER A 454 9.44 -29.60 -3.06
CA SER A 454 8.41 -29.66 -4.11
C SER A 454 7.96 -28.28 -4.60
N ARG A 455 8.43 -27.20 -3.98
CA ARG A 455 8.06 -25.83 -4.33
C ARG A 455 9.32 -25.01 -4.60
N SER A 456 9.23 -24.12 -5.56
CA SER A 456 10.26 -23.12 -5.86
C SER A 456 9.67 -21.72 -5.75
N VAL A 457 10.49 -20.76 -5.32
CA VAL A 457 10.10 -19.35 -5.24
C VAL A 457 11.15 -18.46 -5.89
N GLY A 458 10.72 -17.32 -6.44
CA GLY A 458 11.58 -16.36 -7.13
C GLY A 458 11.57 -14.98 -6.49
N PHE A 459 12.72 -14.32 -6.53
CA PHE A 459 12.88 -12.95 -6.05
C PHE A 459 13.45 -12.05 -7.14
N PHE A 460 12.68 -11.02 -7.53
CA PHE A 460 13.16 -9.94 -8.40
C PHE A 460 13.84 -8.87 -7.54
N LEU A 461 15.17 -8.83 -7.58
CA LEU A 461 15.96 -8.02 -6.66
C LEU A 461 16.03 -6.56 -7.12
N THR A 462 15.98 -5.63 -6.17
CA THR A 462 16.21 -4.19 -6.38
C THR A 462 17.14 -3.68 -5.30
N ASN A 463 18.26 -3.06 -5.69
CA ASN A 463 19.18 -2.49 -4.72
C ASN A 463 18.65 -1.15 -4.21
N VAL A 464 18.94 -0.80 -2.95
CA VAL A 464 18.64 0.53 -2.41
C VAL A 464 19.91 1.16 -1.83
N PRO A 465 20.34 2.33 -2.33
CA PRO A 465 19.83 3.04 -3.51
C PRO A 465 19.96 2.26 -4.83
N PHE A 466 19.01 2.43 -5.74
CA PHE A 466 18.86 1.65 -6.99
C PHE A 466 19.93 1.96 -8.05
N ASP A 467 20.54 3.14 -7.99
CA ASP A 467 21.63 3.56 -8.87
C ASP A 467 22.93 2.80 -8.56
N ILE A 468 23.04 2.19 -7.38
CA ILE A 468 24.18 1.36 -6.99
C ILE A 468 24.00 -0.05 -7.59
N PRO A 469 24.94 -0.56 -8.41
CA PRO A 469 24.87 -1.91 -8.93
C PRO A 469 25.08 -2.97 -7.83
N LEU A 470 24.31 -4.06 -7.88
CA LEU A 470 24.53 -5.23 -7.04
C LEU A 470 25.69 -6.08 -7.58
N LEU A 471 26.90 -5.87 -7.04
CA LEU A 471 28.14 -6.50 -7.50
C LEU A 471 28.31 -7.99 -7.11
N LEU A 472 27.33 -8.58 -6.42
CA LEU A 472 27.36 -10.00 -6.04
C LEU A 472 26.98 -10.93 -7.18
N PHE A 473 26.50 -10.39 -8.31
CA PHE A 473 26.26 -11.14 -9.53
C PHE A 473 27.45 -11.06 -10.49
N GLY A 474 27.83 -12.19 -11.06
CA GLY A 474 28.81 -12.25 -12.14
C GLY A 474 28.39 -11.44 -13.38
N PRO A 475 29.34 -11.08 -14.28
CA PRO A 475 29.03 -10.33 -15.50
C PRO A 475 28.01 -11.02 -16.42
N LYS A 476 28.01 -12.37 -16.44
CA LYS A 476 27.12 -13.23 -17.23
C LYS A 476 26.06 -13.95 -16.40
N GLU A 477 25.95 -13.61 -15.13
CA GLU A 477 24.99 -14.23 -14.22
C GLU A 477 23.72 -13.39 -14.23
N ASP A 478 22.62 -13.94 -14.73
CA ASP A 478 21.30 -13.28 -14.74
C ASP A 478 20.45 -13.66 -13.52
N PHE A 479 20.76 -14.80 -12.89
CA PHE A 479 20.10 -15.26 -11.66
C PHE A 479 21.06 -16.13 -10.83
N LYS A 480 20.70 -16.32 -9.56
CA LYS A 480 21.31 -17.29 -8.64
C LYS A 480 20.25 -18.26 -8.14
N ILE A 481 20.66 -19.47 -7.79
CA ILE A 481 19.84 -20.39 -7.00
C ILE A 481 20.51 -20.53 -5.64
N VAL A 482 19.72 -20.39 -4.57
CA VAL A 482 20.19 -20.48 -3.18
C VAL A 482 19.28 -21.39 -2.36
N GLY A 483 19.72 -21.68 -1.13
CA GLY A 483 19.02 -22.56 -0.21
C GLY A 483 19.46 -24.02 -0.32
N GLU A 484 19.14 -24.80 0.70
CA GLU A 484 19.57 -26.20 0.82
C GLU A 484 18.93 -27.12 -0.21
N ASN A 485 17.71 -26.78 -0.67
CA ASN A 485 16.96 -27.55 -1.67
C ASN A 485 17.11 -26.98 -3.09
N GLU A 486 18.00 -26.00 -3.30
CA GLU A 486 18.25 -25.36 -4.60
C GLU A 486 16.97 -24.89 -5.30
N ASN A 487 16.04 -24.31 -4.53
CA ASN A 487 14.68 -23.97 -4.97
C ASN A 487 14.30 -22.50 -4.73
N VAL A 488 15.28 -21.65 -4.37
CA VAL A 488 15.08 -20.20 -4.23
C VAL A 488 15.88 -19.49 -5.30
N VAL A 489 15.18 -18.88 -6.26
CA VAL A 489 15.78 -18.18 -7.40
C VAL A 489 15.88 -16.69 -7.10
N LEU A 490 17.06 -16.11 -7.28
CA LEU A 490 17.32 -14.68 -7.13
C LEU A 490 17.64 -14.09 -8.51
N PHE A 491 16.73 -13.33 -9.09
CA PHE A 491 16.96 -12.65 -10.37
C PHE A 491 17.75 -11.36 -10.15
N LYS A 492 18.78 -11.16 -10.98
CA LYS A 492 19.62 -9.97 -10.93
C LYS A 492 18.80 -8.69 -11.12
N PRO A 493 19.12 -7.59 -10.40
CA PRO A 493 18.43 -6.32 -10.56
C PRO A 493 18.41 -5.82 -12.01
N ASN A 494 17.22 -5.43 -12.45
CA ASN A 494 16.97 -4.93 -13.80
C ASN A 494 15.69 -4.08 -13.81
N GLU A 495 15.79 -2.94 -13.15
CA GLU A 495 14.71 -1.97 -12.98
C GLU A 495 14.53 -1.12 -14.24
N TRP A 496 13.27 -0.83 -14.58
CA TRP A 496 12.87 0.12 -15.60
C TRP A 496 11.95 1.16 -14.97
N ARG A 497 12.51 2.30 -14.61
CA ARG A 497 11.80 3.33 -13.84
C ARG A 497 11.18 4.40 -14.74
N GLY A 498 11.78 4.64 -15.91
CA GLY A 498 11.34 5.71 -16.82
C GLY A 498 11.69 5.48 -18.28
N VAL A 499 11.24 6.37 -19.15
CA VAL A 499 11.41 6.24 -20.61
C VAL A 499 12.08 7.44 -21.28
N ASP A 500 12.75 8.29 -20.50
CA ASP A 500 13.31 9.55 -21.01
C ASP A 500 14.72 9.43 -21.62
N GLY A 501 15.37 8.27 -21.45
CA GLY A 501 16.69 7.95 -21.98
C GLY A 501 17.85 8.66 -21.27
N LYS A 502 17.60 9.31 -20.12
CA LYS A 502 18.61 10.16 -19.46
C LYS A 502 19.42 9.43 -18.40
N THR A 503 18.88 8.38 -17.80
CA THR A 503 19.56 7.58 -16.77
C THR A 503 19.63 6.11 -17.17
N ARG A 504 20.47 5.33 -16.49
CA ARG A 504 20.60 3.89 -16.72
C ARG A 504 19.29 3.16 -16.43
N GLU A 505 18.51 3.68 -15.48
CA GLU A 505 17.25 3.13 -14.98
C GLU A 505 16.04 3.67 -15.77
N ALA A 506 16.24 4.68 -16.62
CA ALA A 506 15.20 5.26 -17.46
C ALA A 506 15.50 5.16 -18.97
N PRO A 507 15.93 3.99 -19.51
CA PRO A 507 16.14 3.85 -20.95
C PRO A 507 14.84 4.09 -21.72
N THR A 508 14.92 4.66 -22.92
CA THR A 508 13.78 4.71 -23.83
C THR A 508 13.29 3.30 -24.18
N VAL A 509 12.07 3.17 -24.70
CA VAL A 509 11.52 1.88 -25.16
C VAL A 509 12.50 1.15 -26.09
N THR A 510 13.03 1.86 -27.10
CA THR A 510 13.99 1.28 -28.05
C THR A 510 15.33 0.90 -27.42
N GLN A 511 15.82 1.67 -26.44
CA GLN A 511 17.03 1.31 -25.70
C GLN A 511 16.80 0.05 -24.85
N MET A 512 15.62 -0.07 -24.23
CA MET A 512 15.27 -1.27 -23.47
C MET A 512 15.09 -2.49 -24.39
N ALA A 513 14.40 -2.34 -25.52
CA ALA A 513 14.25 -3.40 -26.53
C ALA A 513 15.62 -3.87 -27.04
N ALA A 514 16.51 -2.95 -27.40
CA ALA A 514 17.87 -3.28 -27.84
C ALA A 514 18.67 -4.02 -26.76
N LYS A 515 18.52 -3.65 -25.48
CA LYS A 515 19.15 -4.35 -24.35
C LYS A 515 18.66 -5.80 -24.21
N ILE A 516 17.37 -6.04 -24.45
CA ILE A 516 16.75 -7.37 -24.36
C ILE A 516 17.12 -8.22 -25.58
N ASN A 517 16.92 -7.68 -26.79
CA ASN A 517 17.21 -8.37 -28.05
C ASN A 517 18.69 -8.74 -28.17
N GLY A 518 19.58 -7.88 -27.67
CA GLY A 518 21.03 -8.08 -27.66
C GLY A 518 21.56 -8.97 -26.53
N ALA A 519 20.71 -9.54 -25.66
CA ALA A 519 21.15 -10.47 -24.63
C ALA A 519 21.59 -11.82 -25.22
N ASP A 520 22.54 -12.49 -24.55
CA ASP A 520 22.99 -13.83 -24.93
C ASP A 520 21.81 -14.81 -24.92
N ARG A 521 21.79 -15.78 -25.83
CA ARG A 521 20.74 -16.81 -25.84
C ARG A 521 20.82 -17.70 -24.58
N GLY A 522 19.68 -18.18 -24.14
CA GLY A 522 19.49 -18.86 -22.86
C GLY A 522 19.41 -17.92 -21.66
N THR A 523 19.33 -16.60 -21.86
CA THR A 523 19.15 -15.61 -20.79
C THR A 523 17.75 -15.72 -20.17
N LEU A 524 17.67 -15.58 -18.84
CA LEU A 524 16.40 -15.44 -18.10
C LEU A 524 16.44 -14.16 -17.26
N ARG A 525 15.52 -13.22 -17.48
CA ARG A 525 15.52 -11.92 -16.79
C ARG A 525 14.13 -11.48 -16.37
N GLY A 526 14.00 -10.99 -15.15
CA GLY A 526 12.90 -10.11 -14.77
C GLY A 526 13.18 -8.68 -15.22
N ILE A 527 12.14 -7.96 -15.62
CA ILE A 527 12.17 -6.51 -15.81
C ILE A 527 11.15 -5.92 -14.84
N TYR A 528 11.67 -5.22 -13.84
CA TYR A 528 10.85 -4.62 -12.79
C TYR A 528 10.51 -3.17 -13.16
N LEU A 529 9.25 -2.91 -13.50
CA LEU A 529 8.76 -1.59 -13.89
C LEU A 529 8.32 -0.79 -12.65
N THR A 530 8.92 0.36 -12.38
CA THR A 530 8.40 1.30 -11.36
C THR A 530 7.81 2.52 -12.05
N SER A 531 6.78 3.11 -11.44
CA SER A 531 6.07 4.25 -12.06
C SER A 531 6.74 5.60 -11.82
N ASP A 532 7.65 5.68 -10.86
CA ASP A 532 8.18 6.93 -10.34
C ASP A 532 9.09 7.68 -11.33
N GLY A 533 9.62 7.02 -12.36
CA GLY A 533 10.32 7.65 -13.48
C GLY A 533 9.47 7.83 -14.75
N GLY A 534 8.15 7.59 -14.69
CA GLY A 534 7.22 7.90 -15.78
C GLY A 534 7.02 6.79 -16.83
N ALA A 535 7.46 5.57 -16.55
CA ALA A 535 7.06 4.41 -17.36
C ALA A 535 5.56 4.09 -17.17
N SER A 536 4.89 3.66 -18.24
CA SER A 536 3.46 3.37 -18.24
C SER A 536 3.15 2.02 -18.88
N ILE A 537 1.93 1.53 -18.72
CA ILE A 537 1.48 0.32 -19.42
C ILE A 537 1.66 0.44 -20.95
N ASP A 538 1.48 1.63 -21.52
CA ASP A 538 1.69 1.85 -22.96
C ASP A 538 3.16 1.72 -23.38
N SER A 539 4.10 2.06 -22.49
CA SER A 539 5.52 1.82 -22.72
C SER A 539 5.84 0.33 -22.82
N LEU A 540 5.16 -0.52 -22.04
CA LEU A 540 5.30 -1.97 -22.16
C LEU A 540 4.79 -2.49 -23.49
N TYR A 541 3.60 -2.07 -23.93
CA TYR A 541 3.08 -2.49 -25.24
C TYR A 541 4.04 -2.14 -26.37
N LYS A 542 4.58 -0.91 -26.38
CA LYS A 542 5.59 -0.50 -27.35
C LYS A 542 6.89 -1.31 -27.24
N LEU A 543 7.31 -1.66 -26.02
CA LEU A 543 8.47 -2.53 -25.81
C LEU A 543 8.22 -3.89 -26.46
N VAL A 544 7.09 -4.52 -26.14
CA VAL A 544 6.72 -5.84 -26.66
C VAL A 544 6.68 -5.85 -28.18
N ASP A 545 6.19 -4.78 -28.81
CA ASP A 545 6.21 -4.63 -30.27
C ASP A 545 7.63 -4.63 -30.87
N GLU A 546 8.62 -4.07 -30.16
CA GLU A 546 10.02 -3.98 -30.60
C GLU A 546 10.87 -5.23 -30.29
N LEU A 547 10.32 -6.23 -29.58
CA LEU A 547 11.05 -7.47 -29.28
C LEU A 547 11.16 -8.41 -30.49
N GLU A 548 12.35 -8.97 -30.68
CA GLU A 548 12.67 -9.96 -31.72
C GLU A 548 12.05 -11.34 -31.42
N GLU A 549 11.91 -12.18 -32.46
CA GLU A 549 11.20 -13.47 -32.39
C GLU A 549 11.77 -14.47 -31.37
N HIS A 550 13.05 -14.33 -31.00
CA HIS A 550 13.67 -15.21 -30.02
C HIS A 550 13.42 -14.82 -28.56
N VAL A 551 12.81 -13.66 -28.34
CA VAL A 551 12.47 -13.19 -27.01
C VAL A 551 11.06 -13.67 -26.67
N VAL A 552 10.96 -14.47 -25.61
CA VAL A 552 9.69 -15.00 -25.11
C VAL A 552 9.34 -14.29 -23.81
N ILE A 553 8.17 -13.67 -23.80
CA ILE A 553 7.60 -13.08 -22.58
C ILE A 553 6.86 -14.18 -21.83
N VAL A 554 7.16 -14.34 -20.54
CA VAL A 554 6.57 -15.33 -19.66
C VAL A 554 6.10 -14.69 -18.35
N SER A 555 5.27 -15.39 -17.57
CA SER A 555 4.95 -14.98 -16.21
C SER A 555 6.19 -15.04 -15.29
N GLY A 556 6.13 -14.39 -14.13
CA GLY A 556 7.16 -14.52 -13.11
C GLY A 556 7.34 -15.96 -12.63
N ASP A 557 6.24 -16.69 -12.45
CA ASP A 557 6.23 -18.07 -11.96
C ASP A 557 6.88 -19.01 -13.00
N THR A 558 6.53 -18.86 -14.28
CA THR A 558 7.17 -19.61 -15.38
C THR A 558 8.67 -19.27 -15.48
N LEU A 559 9.08 -18.01 -15.26
CA LEU A 559 10.50 -17.65 -15.26
C LEU A 559 11.28 -18.36 -14.14
N VAL A 560 10.68 -18.53 -12.95
CA VAL A 560 11.28 -19.32 -11.85
C VAL A 560 11.46 -20.77 -12.26
N LYS A 561 10.42 -21.39 -12.83
CA LYS A 561 10.48 -22.78 -13.33
C LYS A 561 11.63 -22.97 -14.31
N LEU A 562 11.73 -22.10 -15.31
CA LEU A 562 12.78 -22.17 -16.34
C LEU A 562 14.19 -21.93 -15.75
N ALA A 563 14.31 -21.09 -14.73
CA ALA A 563 15.58 -20.87 -14.03
C ALA A 563 16.04 -22.13 -13.26
N ILE A 564 15.11 -22.82 -12.59
CA ILE A 564 15.39 -24.12 -11.94
C ILE A 564 15.81 -25.16 -12.99
N GLN A 565 15.08 -25.29 -14.10
CA GLN A 565 15.42 -26.23 -15.18
C GLN A 565 16.81 -26.00 -15.77
N LYS A 566 17.26 -24.74 -15.88
CA LYS A 566 18.60 -24.40 -16.38
C LYS A 566 19.70 -24.61 -15.34
N GLY A 567 19.36 -24.42 -14.05
CA GLY A 567 20.32 -24.45 -12.95
C GLY A 567 20.69 -25.85 -12.46
N VAL A 568 19.80 -26.83 -12.67
CA VAL A 568 20.05 -28.28 -12.51
C VAL A 568 20.77 -28.79 -13.75
#